data_AF-A0ABD5C7F6-F1
#
_entry.id   AF-A0ABD5C7F6-F1
#
_cell.length_a   1.000
_cell.length_b   1.000
_cell.length_c   1.000
_cell.angle_alpha   90.00
_cell.angle_beta   90.00
_cell.angle_gamma   90.00
#
_symmetry.space_group_name_H-M   'P 1'
#
loop_
_entity.id
_entity.type
_entity.pdbx_description
1 polymer ?
#
loop_
_entity_poly.entity_id
_entity_poly.type
_entity_poly.pdbx_seq_one_letter_code
_entity_poly.pdbx_strand_id
1 'polypeptide(L)'
;VLPLPVLRAKLLLKRAEPLVEDGQRSEASNERLETLLNEARQQLEMAELLGYGKRKDFEPLYAELKKIKEKTGGGGGGKGWLDEIKAKLSRLF
;
A
#
# COMPACT_ATOMS: atom_id res chain seq x y z
N VAL A 1 19.20 -6.08 6.32
CA VAL A 1 19.09 -4.62 6.06
C VAL A 1 17.74 -4.38 5.40
N LEU A 2 16.93 -3.43 5.87
CA LEU A 2 15.64 -3.10 5.25
C LEU A 2 15.84 -1.96 4.24
N PRO A 3 15.49 -2.14 2.96
CA PRO A 3 15.64 -1.08 1.96
C PRO A 3 14.80 0.15 2.33
N LEU A 4 15.38 1.34 2.19
CA LEU A 4 14.70 2.58 2.54
C LEU A 4 13.36 2.77 1.79
N PRO A 5 13.24 2.46 0.48
CA PRO A 5 11.95 2.57 -0.20
C PRO A 5 10.90 1.60 0.39
N VAL A 6 11.29 0.38 0.75
CA VAL A 6 10.38 -0.59 1.40
C VAL A 6 9.92 -0.09 2.78
N LEU A 7 10.82 0.47 3.58
CA LEU A 7 10.46 1.07 4.87
C LEU A 7 9.44 2.21 4.69
N ARG A 8 9.67 3.08 3.70
CA ARG A 8 8.74 4.17 3.37
C ARG A 8 7.37 3.63 2.95
N ALA A 9 7.32 2.60 2.10
CA ALA A 9 6.07 1.93 1.73
C ALA A 9 5.32 1.37 2.96
N LYS A 10 6.03 0.69 3.88
CA LYS A 10 5.44 0.18 5.14
C LYS A 10 4.84 1.32 5.99
N LEU A 11 5.53 2.47 6.09
CA LEU A 11 5.04 3.64 6.83
C LEU A 11 3.83 4.30 6.17
N LEU A 12 3.82 4.41 4.84
CA LEU A 12 2.70 4.96 4.07
C LEU A 12 1.45 4.10 4.24
N LEU A 13 1.58 2.77 4.16
CA LEU A 13 0.49 1.84 4.42
C LEU A 13 -0.02 1.92 5.86
N LYS A 14 0.85 2.14 6.84
CA LYS A 14 0.44 2.37 8.24
C LYS A 14 -0.37 3.66 8.39
N ARG A 15 -0.04 4.72 7.64
CA ARG A 15 -0.79 5.97 7.62
C ARG A 15 -2.13 5.85 6.88
N ALA A 16 -2.18 4.99 5.86
CA ALA A 16 -3.40 4.72 5.10
C ALA A 16 -4.42 3.90 5.89
N GLU A 17 -3.98 3.06 6.83
CA GLU A 17 -4.84 2.16 7.61
C GLU A 17 -6.06 2.83 8.27
N PRO A 18 -5.92 3.88 9.11
CA PRO A 18 -7.09 4.51 9.73
C PRO A 18 -8.05 5.09 8.69
N LEU A 19 -7.55 5.54 7.53
CA LEU A 19 -8.41 6.01 6.45
C LEU A 19 -9.14 4.82 5.83
N VAL A 20 -8.45 3.73 5.50
CA VAL A 20 -9.08 2.52 4.92
C VAL A 20 -10.16 1.94 5.85
N GLU A 21 -9.93 1.97 7.15
CA GLU A 21 -10.89 1.46 8.15
C GLU A 21 -12.09 2.38 8.34
N ASP A 22 -11.94 3.68 8.05
CA ASP A 22 -13.05 4.62 8.05
C ASP A 22 -13.96 4.35 6.83
N GLY A 23 -15.17 3.86 7.11
CA GLY A 23 -16.22 3.61 6.11
C GLY A 23 -17.06 4.85 5.79
N GLN A 24 -16.81 5.98 6.45
CA GLN A 24 -17.53 7.25 6.25
C GLN A 24 -16.57 8.41 5.92
N ARG A 25 -15.55 8.11 5.10
CA ARG A 25 -14.54 9.09 4.67
C ARG A 25 -15.15 10.25 3.89
N SER A 26 -14.69 11.47 4.19
CA SER A 26 -14.90 12.64 3.34
C SER A 26 -14.13 12.54 2.01
N GLU A 27 -14.50 13.35 1.02
CA GLU A 27 -13.77 13.43 -0.26
C GLU A 27 -12.28 13.74 -0.05
N ALA A 28 -11.94 14.70 0.82
CA ALA A 28 -10.56 15.01 1.17
C ALA A 28 -9.81 13.80 1.80
N SER A 29 -10.52 12.98 2.58
CA SER A 29 -9.95 11.76 3.16
C SER A 29 -9.74 10.67 2.11
N ASN A 30 -10.61 10.59 1.10
CA ASN A 30 -10.45 9.70 -0.06
C ASN A 30 -9.25 10.11 -0.92
N GLU A 31 -9.12 11.39 -1.27
CA GLU A 31 -7.96 11.90 -2.01
C GLU A 31 -6.65 11.64 -1.25
N ARG A 32 -6.69 11.86 0.08
CA ARG A 32 -5.53 11.58 0.94
C ARG A 32 -5.17 10.10 0.95
N LEU A 33 -6.16 9.22 1.04
CA LEU A 33 -5.95 7.78 0.97
C LEU A 33 -5.37 7.36 -0.38
N GLU A 34 -5.93 7.86 -1.48
CA GLU A 34 -5.44 7.58 -2.82
C GLU A 34 -3.98 8.02 -2.99
N THR A 35 -3.64 9.21 -2.50
CA THR A 35 -2.27 9.74 -2.48
C THR A 35 -1.32 8.80 -1.71
N LEU A 36 -1.71 8.36 -0.51
CA LEU A 36 -0.88 7.46 0.29
C LEU A 36 -0.66 6.10 -0.40
N LEU A 37 -1.69 5.55 -1.04
CA LEU A 37 -1.59 4.28 -1.78
C LEU A 37 -0.73 4.44 -3.06
N ASN A 38 -0.82 5.60 -3.73
CA ASN A 38 0.03 5.97 -4.86
C ASN A 38 1.51 6.06 -4.45
N GLU A 39 1.81 6.82 -3.40
CA GLU A 39 3.18 6.96 -2.90
C GLU A 39 3.75 5.61 -2.46
N ALA A 40 2.95 4.77 -1.78
CA ALA A 40 3.39 3.44 -1.37
C ALA A 40 3.76 2.59 -2.58
N ARG A 41 2.98 2.65 -3.67
CA ARG A 41 3.27 1.97 -4.93
C ARG A 41 4.60 2.46 -5.52
N GLN A 42 4.80 3.77 -5.63
CA GLN A 42 6.02 4.36 -6.19
C GLN A 42 7.27 3.96 -5.40
N GLN A 43 7.18 3.86 -4.07
CA GLN A 43 8.29 3.38 -3.25
C GLN A 43 8.62 1.90 -3.52
N LEU A 44 7.63 1.07 -3.81
CA LEU A 44 7.85 -0.33 -4.19
C LEU A 44 8.45 -0.44 -5.61
N GLU A 45 7.97 0.37 -6.56
CA GLU A 45 8.55 0.46 -7.91
C GLU A 45 10.03 0.90 -7.84
N MET A 46 10.34 1.89 -6.99
CA MET A 46 11.72 2.30 -6.72
C MET A 46 12.54 1.15 -6.10
N ALA A 47 11.96 0.36 -5.19
CA ALA A 47 12.65 -0.77 -4.59
C ALA A 47 12.98 -1.85 -5.64
N GLU A 48 12.05 -2.12 -6.55
CA GLU A 48 12.25 -3.05 -7.67
C GLU A 48 13.35 -2.56 -8.62
N LEU A 49 13.29 -1.29 -9.03
CA LEU A 49 14.28 -0.68 -9.93
C LEU A 49 15.70 -0.70 -9.35
N LEU A 50 15.83 -0.55 -8.04
CA LEU A 50 17.11 -0.60 -7.32
C LEU A 50 17.60 -2.03 -7.04
N GLY A 51 16.85 -3.06 -7.46
CA GLY A 51 17.26 -4.45 -7.37
C GLY A 51 17.06 -5.09 -5.99
N TYR A 52 16.20 -4.54 -5.13
CA TYR A 52 15.92 -5.10 -3.81
C TYR A 52 15.02 -6.35 -3.84
N GLY A 53 14.63 -6.81 -5.03
CA GLY A 53 13.90 -8.05 -5.25
C GLY A 53 13.70 -8.24 -6.75
N LYS A 54 13.10 -9.36 -7.15
CA LYS A 54 12.76 -9.63 -8.55
C LYS A 54 11.34 -9.16 -8.82
N ARG A 55 11.04 -8.88 -10.09
CA ARG A 55 9.68 -8.52 -10.54
C ARG A 55 8.59 -9.44 -9.99
N LYS A 56 8.83 -10.76 -9.97
CA LYS A 56 7.89 -11.76 -9.42
C LYS A 56 7.58 -11.59 -7.92
N ASP A 57 8.46 -10.93 -7.18
CA ASP A 57 8.29 -10.67 -5.75
C ASP A 57 7.43 -9.40 -5.53
N PHE A 58 7.51 -8.45 -6.47
CA PHE A 58 6.76 -7.19 -6.44
C PHE A 58 5.38 -7.24 -7.12
N GLU A 59 5.21 -8.06 -8.15
CA GLU A 59 3.92 -8.22 -8.85
C GLU A 59 2.74 -8.51 -7.89
N PRO A 60 2.87 -9.43 -6.91
CA PRO A 60 1.81 -9.65 -5.92
C PRO A 60 1.51 -8.41 -5.06
N LEU A 61 2.52 -7.58 -4.77
CA LEU A 61 2.34 -6.35 -3.99
C LEU A 61 1.57 -5.29 -4.79
N TYR A 62 1.88 -5.14 -6.07
CA TYR A 62 1.17 -4.21 -6.97
C TYR A 62 -0.28 -4.64 -7.19
N ALA A 63 -0.52 -5.94 -7.32
CA ALA A 63 -1.87 -6.48 -7.45
C ALA A 63 -2.71 -6.19 -6.20
N GLU A 64 -2.16 -6.36 -5.00
CA GLU A 64 -2.86 -6.02 -3.76
C GLU A 64 -3.14 -4.52 -3.64
N LEU A 65 -2.17 -3.64 -3.94
CA LEU A 65 -2.41 -2.18 -3.95
C LEU A 65 -3.52 -1.78 -4.91
N LYS A 66 -3.57 -2.41 -6.10
CA LYS A 66 -4.62 -2.15 -7.08
C LYS A 66 -5.99 -2.57 -6.55
N LYS A 67 -6.11 -3.78 -5.98
CA LYS A 67 -7.35 -4.26 -5.36
C LYS A 67 -7.82 -3.35 -4.23
N ILE A 68 -6.90 -2.91 -3.36
CA ILE A 68 -7.22 -2.01 -2.26
C ILE A 68 -7.80 -0.70 -2.82
N LYS A 69 -7.14 -0.09 -3.81
CA LYS A 69 -7.63 1.13 -4.45
C LYS A 69 -9.03 0.99 -5.05
N GLU A 70 -9.27 -0.10 -5.77
CA GLU A 70 -10.58 -0.38 -6.37
C GLU A 70 -11.66 -0.51 -5.29
N LYS A 71 -11.37 -1.23 -4.21
CA LYS A 71 -12.29 -1.38 -3.07
C LYS A 71 -12.54 -0.06 -2.32
N THR A 72 -11.52 0.79 -2.19
CA THR A 72 -11.63 2.07 -1.47
C THR A 72 -12.24 3.18 -2.31
N GLY A 73 -12.11 3.12 -3.64
CA GLY A 73 -12.64 4.12 -4.58
C GLY A 73 -14.16 4.19 -4.61
N GLY A 74 -14.87 3.13 -4.23
CA GLY A 74 -16.32 3.12 -4.06
C GLY A 74 -16.83 3.66 -2.71
N GLY A 75 -15.97 4.34 -1.93
CA GLY A 75 -16.27 4.74 -0.54
C GLY A 75 -16.22 3.58 0.46
N GLY A 76 -15.83 2.38 0.01
CA GLY A 76 -15.69 1.19 0.84
C GLY A 76 -14.56 1.35 1.85
N GLY A 77 -14.82 0.93 3.09
CA GLY A 77 -13.82 0.81 4.14
C GLY A 77 -13.97 -0.51 4.87
N GLY A 78 -12.87 -1.01 5.43
CA GLY A 78 -12.90 -2.27 6.15
C GLY A 78 -11.60 -2.57 6.89
N LYS A 79 -11.78 -3.13 8.10
CA LYS A 79 -10.68 -3.55 8.95
C LYS A 79 -9.87 -4.65 8.27
N GLY A 80 -8.54 -4.53 8.34
CA GLY A 80 -7.60 -5.53 7.82
C GLY A 80 -7.46 -5.57 6.29
N TRP A 81 -8.02 -4.61 5.56
CA TRP A 81 -7.85 -4.55 4.10
C TRP A 81 -6.39 -4.34 3.66
N LEU A 82 -5.55 -3.79 4.54
CA LEU A 82 -4.11 -3.63 4.30
C LEU A 82 -3.27 -4.79 4.87
N ASP A 83 -3.86 -5.77 5.55
CA ASP A 83 -3.11 -6.82 6.25
C ASP A 83 -2.36 -7.71 5.28
N GLU A 84 -2.99 -8.07 4.16
CA GLU A 84 -2.39 -8.95 3.17
C GLU A 84 -1.11 -8.33 2.58
N ILE A 85 -1.15 -7.06 2.18
CA ILE A 85 0.03 -6.39 1.62
C ILE A 85 1.12 -6.19 2.68
N LYS A 86 0.76 -5.86 3.92
CA LYS A 86 1.72 -5.74 5.03
C LYS A 86 2.38 -7.08 5.35
N ALA A 87 1.62 -8.17 5.31
CA ALA A 87 2.12 -9.52 5.50
C ALA A 87 3.08 -9.92 4.37
N LYS A 88 2.72 -9.65 3.10
CA LYS A 88 3.61 -9.91 1.95
C LYS A 88 4.90 -9.10 2.06
N LEU A 89 4.82 -7.81 2.40
CA LEU A 89 6.00 -6.96 2.62
C LEU A 89 6.89 -7.44 3.76
N SER A 90 6.32 -8.02 4.82
CA SER A 90 7.08 -8.53 5.97
C SER A 90 7.70 -9.90 5.70
N ARG A 91 7.11 -10.71 4.82
CA ARG A 91 7.73 -11.97 4.37
C ARG A 91 8.88 -11.73 3.38
N LEU A 92 8.77 -10.68 2.57
CA LEU A 92 9.78 -10.34 1.58
C LEU A 92 10.98 -9.59 2.20
N PHE A 93 10.76 -8.80 3.27
CA PHE A 93 11.78 -7.97 3.93
C PHE A 93 11.56 -7.83 5.44
#